data_AF-F4C0P6-F1
#
_entry.id   AF-F4C0P6-F1
#
_cell.length_a   1.000
_cell.length_b   1.000
_cell.length_c   1.000
_cell.angle_alpha   90.00
_cell.angle_beta   90.00
_cell.angle_gamma   90.00
#
_symmetry.space_group_name_H-M   'P 1'
#
loop_
_entity.id
_entity.type
_entity.pdbx_description
1 polymer ?
#
loop_
_entity_poly.entity_id
_entity_poly.type
_entity_poly.pdbx_seq_one_letter_code
_entity_poly.pdbx_strand_id
1 'polypeptide(L)'
;MISSQHQMLKNSLQEPLSLLGNIFKLEAQENKRSFMEKLHLPILVEIDENGLYIVSCPLFKGCHSWGETIDEAMKNISEVVDMCLEETEIGSFNTFVGFRELEVVHNAKATCD
;
A
#
# COMPACT_ATOMS: atom_id res chain seq x y z
N MET A 1 58.72 -16.86 13.98
CA MET A 1 58.42 -15.70 14.85
C MET A 1 57.69 -14.57 14.11
N ILE A 2 57.89 -14.37 12.80
CA ILE A 2 57.25 -13.27 12.03
C ILE A 2 55.73 -13.46 11.87
N SER A 3 55.22 -14.69 11.84
CA SER A 3 53.77 -14.95 11.70
C SER A 3 52.94 -14.53 12.93
N SER A 4 53.50 -14.64 14.13
CA SER A 4 52.78 -14.32 15.38
C SER A 4 52.60 -12.81 15.56
N GLN A 5 53.63 -12.01 15.28
CA GLN A 5 53.55 -10.54 15.29
C GLN A 5 52.60 -10.02 14.19
N HIS A 6 52.62 -10.65 13.01
CA HIS A 6 51.74 -10.29 11.90
C HIS A 6 50.26 -10.66 12.18
N GLN A 7 50.01 -11.76 12.90
CA GLN A 7 48.67 -12.15 13.32
C GLN A 7 48.12 -11.22 14.42
N MET A 8 48.96 -10.75 15.35
CA MET A 8 48.54 -9.77 16.36
C MET A 8 48.16 -8.42 15.74
N LEU A 9 48.94 -7.93 14.77
CA LEU A 9 48.64 -6.67 14.06
C LEU A 9 47.33 -6.76 13.25
N LYS A 10 47.06 -7.92 12.63
CA LYS A 10 45.78 -8.16 11.93
C LYS A 10 44.60 -8.17 12.90
N ASN A 11 44.72 -8.85 14.04
CA ASN A 11 43.65 -8.91 15.04
C ASN A 11 43.42 -7.55 15.71
N SER A 12 44.47 -6.76 15.95
CA SER A 12 44.37 -5.41 16.54
C SER A 12 43.69 -4.39 15.62
N LEU A 13 43.72 -4.60 14.29
CA LEU A 13 43.02 -3.78 13.31
C LEU A 13 41.62 -4.33 12.97
N GLN A 14 41.34 -5.61 13.27
CA GLN A 14 40.03 -6.24 13.06
C GLN A 14 38.97 -5.71 14.04
N GLU A 15 39.35 -5.46 15.30
CA GLU A 15 38.48 -4.93 16.36
C GLU A 15 37.89 -3.54 16.02
N PRO A 16 38.67 -2.51 15.62
CA PRO A 16 38.13 -1.19 15.31
C PRO A 16 37.28 -1.14 14.02
N LEU A 17 37.50 -2.03 13.06
CA LEU A 17 36.67 -2.12 11.84
C LEU A 17 35.26 -2.65 12.12
N SER A 18 35.10 -3.53 13.12
CA SER A 18 33.78 -4.00 13.55
C SER A 18 32.95 -2.89 14.20
N LEU A 19 33.61 -2.02 14.98
CA LEU A 19 33.00 -0.84 15.60
C LEU A 19 32.61 0.22 14.56
N LEU A 20 33.43 0.45 13.54
CA LEU A 20 33.08 1.29 12.38
C LEU A 20 31.88 0.73 11.60
N GLY A 21 31.80 -0.59 11.42
CA GLY A 21 30.64 -1.26 10.83
C GLY A 21 29.38 -1.10 11.66
N ASN A 22 29.51 -1.07 13.00
CA ASN A 22 28.41 -0.83 13.92
C ASN A 22 27.98 0.65 13.94
N ILE A 23 28.91 1.60 13.79
CA ILE A 23 28.62 3.04 13.64
C ILE A 23 27.86 3.29 12.33
N PHE A 24 28.30 2.71 11.21
CA PHE A 24 27.55 2.74 9.94
C PHE A 24 26.16 2.05 10.05
N LYS A 25 26.04 1.00 10.88
CA LYS A 25 24.75 0.34 11.15
C LYS A 25 23.82 1.20 12.03
N LEU A 26 24.36 1.95 12.97
CA LEU A 26 23.60 2.84 13.85
C LEU A 26 23.05 4.04 13.07
N GLU A 27 23.80 4.59 12.13
CA GLU A 27 23.30 5.64 11.22
C GLU A 27 22.20 5.13 10.27
N ALA A 28 22.18 3.82 9.97
CA ALA A 28 21.07 3.18 9.23
C ALA A 28 19.84 2.87 10.11
N GLN A 29 19.93 2.98 11.44
CA GLN A 29 18.79 2.75 12.34
C GLN A 29 18.09 4.04 12.80
N GLU A 30 18.68 5.22 12.64
CA GLU A 30 18.06 6.50 13.03
C GLU A 30 17.33 7.24 11.90
N ASN A 31 17.25 6.66 10.70
CA ASN A 31 16.45 7.23 9.60
C ASN A 31 15.36 6.28 9.09
N LYS A 32 14.75 5.48 9.97
CA LYS A 32 13.38 4.98 9.76
C LYS A 32 12.38 6.02 10.29
N ARG A 33 12.51 7.27 9.84
CA ARG A 33 11.32 8.13 9.80
C ARG A 33 10.37 7.40 8.87
N SER A 34 9.27 6.87 9.41
CA SER A 34 8.21 6.33 8.56
C SER A 34 7.84 7.45 7.60
N PHE A 35 8.25 7.30 6.34
CA PHE A 35 7.81 8.18 5.29
C PHE A 35 6.36 7.79 5.09
N MET A 36 5.44 8.45 5.80
CA MET A 36 4.02 8.34 5.53
C MET A 36 3.79 9.03 4.19
N GLU A 37 3.89 8.26 3.12
CA GLU A 37 3.45 8.69 1.81
C GLU A 37 1.93 8.80 1.85
N LYS A 38 1.43 10.02 1.64
CA LYS A 38 -0.01 10.25 1.54
C LYS A 38 -0.46 9.74 0.18
N LEU A 39 -1.12 8.59 0.18
CA LEU A 39 -1.74 8.04 -1.00
C LEU A 39 -3.15 8.61 -1.17
N HIS A 40 -3.41 9.23 -2.31
CA HIS A 40 -4.74 9.70 -2.67
C HIS A 40 -5.37 8.67 -3.61
N LEU A 41 -6.37 7.95 -3.10
CA LEU A 41 -7.07 6.90 -3.84
C LEU A 41 -8.47 7.37 -4.23
N PRO A 42 -8.91 7.13 -5.48
CA PRO A 42 -10.29 7.35 -5.86
C PRO A 42 -11.18 6.29 -5.21
N ILE A 43 -12.23 6.73 -4.52
CA ILE A 43 -13.26 5.84 -3.97
C ILE A 43 -14.58 6.15 -4.68
N LEU A 44 -15.15 5.14 -5.31
CA LEU A 44 -16.51 5.14 -5.84
C LEU A 44 -17.46 4.82 -4.68
N VAL A 45 -18.52 5.60 -4.55
CA VAL A 45 -19.54 5.45 -3.50
C VAL A 45 -20.89 5.28 -4.19
N GLU A 46 -21.56 4.18 -3.86
CA GLU A 46 -22.87 3.80 -4.37
C GLU A 46 -23.79 3.52 -3.18
N ILE A 47 -25.10 3.59 -3.40
CA ILE A 47 -26.11 3.19 -2.43
C ILE A 47 -26.99 2.14 -3.10
N ASP A 48 -27.19 1.02 -2.42
CA ASP A 48 -28.06 -0.05 -2.92
C ASP A 48 -29.56 0.24 -2.70
N GLU A 49 -30.41 -0.69 -3.11
CA GLU A 49 -31.86 -0.58 -2.94
C GLU A 49 -32.33 -0.56 -1.47
N ASN A 50 -31.49 -1.00 -0.53
CA ASN A 50 -31.78 -1.04 0.89
C ASN A 50 -31.19 0.16 1.66
N GLY A 51 -30.49 1.07 0.98
CA GLY A 51 -29.82 2.21 1.60
C GLY A 51 -28.44 1.90 2.17
N LEU A 52 -27.86 0.73 1.86
CA LEU A 52 -26.51 0.36 2.26
C LEU A 52 -25.48 1.08 1.39
N TYR A 53 -24.47 1.67 2.02
CA TYR A 53 -23.36 2.30 1.29
C TYR A 53 -22.42 1.22 0.78
N ILE A 54 -22.20 1.18 -0.52
CA ILE A 54 -21.21 0.34 -1.18
C ILE A 54 -20.07 1.25 -1.61
N VAL A 55 -18.84 0.88 -1.25
CA VAL A 55 -17.64 1.64 -1.61
C VAL A 55 -16.66 0.74 -2.35
N SER A 56 -16.02 1.27 -3.39
CA SER A 56 -15.02 0.52 -4.14
C SER A 56 -13.87 1.40 -4.62
N CYS A 57 -12.67 0.83 -4.70
CA CYS A 57 -11.50 1.50 -5.24
C CYS A 57 -11.14 0.89 -6.60
N PRO A 58 -11.35 1.60 -7.72
CA PRO A 58 -11.12 1.05 -9.06
C PRO A 58 -9.63 0.78 -9.37
N LEU A 59 -8.70 1.28 -8.54
CA LEU A 59 -7.28 0.99 -8.70
C LEU A 59 -6.93 -0.45 -8.31
N PHE A 60 -7.72 -1.07 -7.45
CA PHE A 60 -7.50 -2.43 -6.98
C PHE A 60 -8.61 -3.33 -7.51
N LYS A 61 -8.23 -4.40 -8.22
CA LYS A 61 -9.21 -5.33 -8.78
C LYS A 61 -10.00 -5.99 -7.66
N GLY A 62 -11.31 -5.76 -7.63
CA GLY A 62 -12.19 -6.37 -6.65
C GLY A 62 -12.08 -5.77 -5.25
N CYS A 63 -11.51 -4.58 -5.09
CA CYS A 63 -11.52 -3.88 -3.80
C CYS A 63 -12.85 -3.17 -3.60
N HIS A 64 -13.68 -3.76 -2.75
CA HIS A 64 -14.97 -3.24 -2.37
C HIS A 64 -15.25 -3.53 -0.90
N SER A 65 -16.05 -2.68 -0.29
CA SER A 65 -16.55 -2.83 1.07
C SER A 65 -17.92 -2.16 1.17
N TRP A 66 -18.55 -2.26 2.33
CA TRP A 66 -19.87 -1.70 2.56
C TRP A 66 -20.07 -1.28 4.02
N GLY A 67 -21.11 -0.51 4.28
CA GLY A 67 -21.51 -0.08 5.63
C GLY A 67 -22.91 0.52 5.66
N GLU A 68 -23.53 0.56 6.84
CA GLU A 68 -24.85 1.19 7.04
C GLU A 68 -24.75 2.72 6.93
N THR A 69 -23.56 3.26 7.15
CA THR A 69 -23.25 4.69 7.02
C THR A 69 -22.04 4.90 6.12
N ILE A 70 -21.93 6.11 5.56
CA ILE A 70 -20.75 6.49 4.76
C ILE A 70 -19.46 6.37 5.56
N ASP A 71 -19.46 6.78 6.84
CA ASP A 71 -18.28 6.75 7.70
C ASP A 71 -17.83 5.30 7.99
N GLU A 72 -18.79 4.41 8.23
CA GLU A 72 -18.53 2.99 8.41
C GLU A 72 -17.96 2.36 7.13
N ALA A 73 -18.58 2.61 5.98
CA ALA A 73 -18.11 2.11 4.70
C ALA A 73 -16.68 2.62 4.39
N MET A 74 -16.41 3.91 4.63
CA MET A 74 -15.09 4.52 4.46
C MET A 74 -14.04 3.94 5.41
N LYS A 75 -14.41 3.62 6.65
CA LYS A 75 -13.53 2.92 7.57
C LYS A 75 -13.22 1.50 7.06
N ASN A 76 -14.24 0.75 6.66
CA ASN A 76 -14.07 -0.63 6.23
C ASN A 76 -13.22 -0.74 4.95
N ILE A 77 -13.41 0.15 3.97
CA ILE A 77 -12.58 0.15 2.75
C ILE A 77 -11.13 0.54 3.01
N SER A 78 -10.86 1.36 4.03
CA SER A 78 -9.47 1.72 4.39
C SER A 78 -8.67 0.50 4.84
N GLU A 79 -9.29 -0.38 5.64
CA GLU A 79 -8.69 -1.64 6.08
C GLU A 79 -8.43 -2.59 4.89
N VAL A 80 -9.36 -2.65 3.93
CA VAL A 80 -9.20 -3.47 2.71
C VAL A 80 -8.09 -2.93 1.82
N VAL A 81 -8.00 -1.61 1.65
CA VAL A 81 -6.93 -0.96 0.89
C VAL A 81 -5.56 -1.23 1.49
N ASP A 82 -5.43 -1.16 2.82
CA ASP A 82 -4.17 -1.44 3.51
C ASP A 82 -3.68 -2.86 3.19
N MET A 83 -4.58 -3.85 3.20
CA MET A 83 -4.26 -5.23 2.78
C MET A 83 -3.83 -5.30 1.30
N CYS A 84 -4.50 -4.57 0.41
CA CYS A 84 -4.13 -4.56 -1.02
C CYS A 84 -2.75 -3.93 -1.29
N LEU A 85 -2.36 -2.93 -0.50
CA LEU A 85 -1.06 -2.26 -0.61
C LEU A 85 0.10 -3.13 -0.11
N GLU A 86 -0.16 -4.06 0.82
CA GLU A 86 0.84 -5.04 1.24
C GLU A 86 1.20 -6.03 0.13
N GLU A 87 0.24 -6.34 -0.76
CA GLU A 87 0.42 -7.31 -1.85
C GLU A 87 0.84 -6.67 -3.18
N THR A 88 0.61 -5.36 -3.38
CA THR A 88 0.74 -4.71 -4.69
C THR A 88 1.76 -3.57 -4.69
N GLU A 89 2.69 -3.58 -5.66
CA GLU A 89 3.63 -2.47 -5.85
C GLU A 89 2.91 -1.19 -6.35
N ILE A 90 3.14 -0.07 -5.66
CA ILE A 90 2.46 1.23 -5.84
C ILE A 90 2.64 1.83 -7.26
N GLY A 91 3.56 1.31 -8.07
CA GLY A 91 3.88 1.83 -9.42
C GLY A 91 3.09 1.24 -10.60
N SER A 92 2.20 0.28 -10.37
CA SER A 92 1.54 -0.47 -11.47
C SER A 92 0.09 -0.04 -11.78
N PHE A 93 -0.42 0.98 -11.09
CA PHE A 93 -1.82 1.38 -11.21
C PHE A 93 -2.07 2.35 -12.37
N ASN A 94 -3.29 2.27 -12.93
CA ASN A 94 -3.78 3.28 -13.86
C ASN A 94 -3.97 4.63 -13.15
N THR A 95 -3.69 5.73 -13.84
CA THR A 95 -4.03 7.06 -13.33
C THR A 95 -5.54 7.28 -13.41
N PHE A 96 -6.16 7.61 -12.28
CA PHE A 96 -7.58 7.98 -12.25
C PHE A 96 -7.78 9.39 -12.83
N VAL A 97 -8.66 9.50 -13.83
CA VAL A 97 -8.97 10.77 -14.50
C VAL A 97 -10.28 11.38 -14.00
N GLY A 98 -11.24 10.57 -13.59
CA GLY A 98 -12.57 11.00 -13.15
C GLY A 98 -13.64 9.97 -13.45
N PHE A 99 -14.91 10.34 -13.22
CA PHE A 99 -16.08 9.57 -13.65
C PHE A 99 -16.76 10.28 -14.83
N ARG A 100 -17.46 9.51 -15.66
CA ARG A 100 -18.34 10.04 -16.70
C ARG A 100 -19.63 9.24 -16.73
N GLU A 101 -20.74 9.95 -16.70
CA GLU A 101 -22.05 9.36 -16.96
C GLU A 101 -22.20 9.10 -18.46
N LEU A 102 -22.74 7.93 -18.79
CA LEU A 102 -23.06 7.54 -20.15
C LEU A 102 -24.50 7.07 -20.18
N GLU A 103 -25.34 7.76 -20.93
CA GLU A 103 -26.70 7.30 -21.23
C GLU A 103 -26.66 6.34 -22.42
N VAL A 104 -27.27 5.18 -22.27
CA VAL A 104 -27.38 4.17 -23.33
C VAL A 104 -28.85 3.80 -23.56
N VAL A 105 -29.25 3.72 -24.83
CA VAL A 105 -30.59 3.24 -25.20
C VAL A 105 -30.56 1.72 -25.24
N HIS A 106 -31.26 1.08 -24.30
CA HIS A 106 -31.43 -0.37 -24.29
C HIS A 106 -32.81 -0.75 -24.82
N ASN A 107 -32.87 -1.38 -26.00
CA ASN A 107 -34.11 -1.97 -26.52
C ASN A 107 -34.37 -3.30 -25.81
N ALA A 108 -35.04 -3.25 -24.65
CA ALA A 108 -35.54 -4.44 -24.00
C ALA A 108 -36.62 -5.09 -24.88
N LYS A 109 -36.30 -6.22 -25.53
CA LYS A 109 -37.30 -7.05 -26.20
C LYS A 109 -38.14 -7.70 -25.10
N ALA A 110 -39.42 -7.34 -25.00
CA ALA A 110 -40.35 -8.01 -24.10
C ALA A 110 -40.40 -9.51 -24.45
N THR A 111 -39.79 -10.35 -23.63
CA THR A 111 -40.03 -11.79 -23.67
C THR A 111 -41.31 -12.05 -22.90
N CYS A 112 -42.41 -12.16 -23.64
CA CYS A 112 -43.61 -12.83 -23.16
C CYS A 112 -43.37 -14.32 -23.41
N ASP A 113 -43.17 -15.12 -22.36
CA ASP A 113 -43.43 -16.56 -22.34
C ASP A 113 -43.88 -16.95 -20.92
#